data_AF-A0A2W1TPN5-F1
#
_entry.id   AF-A0A2W1TPN5-F1
#
_cell.length_a   1.000
_cell.length_b   1.000
_cell.length_c   1.000
_cell.angle_alpha   90.00
_cell.angle_beta   90.00
_cell.angle_gamma   90.00
#
_symmetry.space_group_name_H-M   'P 1'
#
loop_
_entity.id
_entity.type
_entity.pdbx_description
1 polymer ?
#
loop_
_entity_poly.entity_id
_entity_poly.type
_entity_poly.pdbx_seq_one_letter_code
_entity_poly.pdbx_strand_id
1 'polypeptide(L)'
;MVVGEWGDADPWAAVHDDAYASLLAHVRTGPHGPVSVDLDALSWEWGSSLGDVRSAAARLEDLGILVHQPNGTWQYEELSDADLSDALDFWVSLLGPALRATIPALTPELRAELDRRVARARTTAALRLPEYPTAFSAACQFWFEHSPNTLVRSLGLRAFERMRWARVPTQLWSVHDVHAWFVTTGRAVDTGDPGVTTTAAEVIDGLFEVHRRNVGVPRTSRPADDTTEHRVGPVDRALLRHVRSGALATGSRHTLEDLVTRTGAPPEQVLDGMRWLHDLGLVEDDGGRYRVVEPSLATWRDTMELLTGVFTHGAVHVLPGLQGPALEEFRAVVERARADGQVRDHRYTESAFAVTRFLAEQSGNRWTRQALRLAMARLTYALPEAPAFRQWDAEALWLALDAAAGSGDVGAAWAVARRFVDVARAHVDDVTARWGTMGS
;
A
#
# COMPACT_ATOMS: atom_id res chain seq x y z
N MET A 1 30.43 -7.34 1.35
CA MET A 1 29.40 -8.35 1.63
C MET A 1 29.06 -8.30 3.11
N VAL A 2 27.95 -7.65 3.46
CA VAL A 2 27.40 -7.64 4.81
C VAL A 2 26.37 -8.76 4.86
N VAL A 3 26.57 -9.74 5.75
CA VAL A 3 25.59 -10.79 6.03
C VAL A 3 24.29 -10.12 6.47
N GLY A 4 23.19 -10.43 5.77
CA GLY A 4 21.93 -9.72 5.88
C GLY A 4 21.36 -9.73 7.30
N GLU A 5 21.47 -8.60 7.98
CA GLU A 5 20.95 -8.31 9.32
C GLU A 5 19.41 -8.35 9.41
N TRP A 6 18.71 -8.87 8.39
CA TRP A 6 17.23 -8.83 8.26
C TRP A 6 16.61 -10.07 7.57
N GLY A 7 17.33 -11.20 7.47
CA GLY A 7 16.80 -12.48 6.96
C GLY A 7 16.81 -12.64 5.43
N ASP A 8 17.11 -13.86 4.97
CA ASP A 8 17.36 -14.24 3.57
C ASP A 8 16.07 -14.50 2.75
N ALA A 9 15.04 -13.67 2.89
CA ALA A 9 13.78 -13.85 2.15
C ALA A 9 13.30 -12.53 1.55
N ASP A 10 14.07 -11.97 0.62
CA ASP A 10 13.55 -11.00 -0.33
C ASP A 10 13.02 -11.77 -1.57
N PRO A 11 11.71 -11.82 -1.83
CA PRO A 11 11.14 -12.52 -2.99
C PRO A 11 11.55 -11.91 -4.34
N TRP A 12 12.30 -10.81 -4.35
CA TRP A 12 12.92 -10.22 -5.54
C TRP A 12 14.42 -10.58 -5.72
N ALA A 13 15.01 -11.33 -4.79
CA ALA A 13 16.46 -11.59 -4.67
C ALA A 13 17.07 -12.57 -5.68
N ALA A 14 16.56 -12.68 -6.91
CA ALA A 14 16.99 -13.77 -7.81
C ALA A 14 17.54 -13.37 -9.18
N VAL A 15 17.38 -12.13 -9.68
CA VAL A 15 17.74 -11.86 -11.09
C VAL A 15 18.56 -10.59 -11.34
N HIS A 16 18.59 -9.59 -10.45
CA HIS A 16 19.31 -8.32 -10.70
C HIS A 16 20.05 -7.75 -9.47
N ASP A 17 20.35 -8.59 -8.48
CA ASP A 17 20.81 -8.17 -7.14
C ASP A 17 22.11 -7.35 -7.17
N ASP A 18 23.05 -7.66 -8.06
CA ASP A 18 24.33 -6.95 -8.10
C ASP A 18 24.18 -5.51 -8.61
N ALA A 19 23.40 -5.30 -9.69
CA ALA A 19 23.13 -3.98 -10.23
C ALA A 19 22.26 -3.15 -9.26
N TYR A 20 21.28 -3.78 -8.62
CA TYR A 20 20.45 -3.16 -7.60
C TYR A 20 21.26 -2.74 -6.36
N ALA A 21 22.06 -3.64 -5.80
CA ALA A 21 22.91 -3.34 -4.65
C ALA A 21 23.94 -2.25 -4.97
N SER A 22 24.52 -2.27 -6.18
CA SER A 22 25.46 -1.25 -6.64
C SER A 22 24.80 0.12 -6.78
N LEU A 23 23.61 0.19 -7.39
CA LEU A 23 22.88 1.45 -7.55
C LEU A 23 22.36 1.99 -6.21
N LEU A 24 21.86 1.13 -5.33
CA LEU A 24 21.48 1.53 -3.97
C LEU A 24 22.70 2.04 -3.18
N ALA A 25 23.85 1.38 -3.29
CA ALA A 25 25.09 1.85 -2.68
C ALA A 25 25.50 3.21 -3.24
N HIS A 26 25.42 3.39 -4.56
CA HIS A 26 25.70 4.66 -5.23
C HIS A 26 24.83 5.79 -4.66
N VAL A 27 23.50 5.60 -4.55
CA VAL A 27 22.58 6.58 -3.94
C VAL A 27 22.98 6.89 -2.49
N ARG A 28 23.28 5.86 -1.68
CA ARG A 28 23.59 6.03 -0.24
C ARG A 28 24.93 6.73 0.01
N THR A 29 25.87 6.64 -0.92
CA THR A 29 27.17 7.32 -0.85
C THR A 29 27.22 8.60 -1.68
N GLY A 30 26.13 8.92 -2.37
CA GLY A 30 26.02 10.05 -3.28
C GLY A 30 26.12 11.40 -2.58
N PRO A 31 26.39 12.48 -3.33
CA PRO A 31 26.40 13.83 -2.78
C PRO A 31 24.99 14.28 -2.36
N HIS A 32 24.94 15.27 -1.46
CA HIS A 32 23.70 15.91 -1.05
C HIS A 32 23.06 16.71 -2.20
N GLY A 33 21.73 16.66 -2.29
CA GLY A 33 20.94 17.38 -3.31
C GLY A 33 20.50 16.51 -4.49
N PRO A 34 19.86 17.10 -5.51
CA PRO A 34 19.40 16.37 -6.68
C PRO A 34 20.59 15.90 -7.53
N VAL A 35 20.67 14.59 -7.78
CA VAL A 35 21.74 13.96 -8.54
C VAL A 35 21.15 13.28 -9.77
N SER A 36 21.59 13.70 -10.95
CA SER A 36 21.29 12.99 -12.21
C SER A 36 22.14 11.73 -12.33
N VAL A 37 21.48 10.64 -12.69
CA VAL A 37 22.06 9.31 -12.84
C VAL A 37 22.13 8.97 -14.33
N ASP A 38 23.35 8.74 -14.82
CA ASP A 38 23.59 8.23 -16.17
C ASP A 38 23.67 6.70 -16.12
N LEU A 39 22.57 6.03 -16.46
CA LEU A 39 22.50 4.57 -16.40
C LEU A 39 23.44 3.89 -17.41
N ASP A 40 23.76 4.53 -18.53
CA ASP A 40 24.68 4.00 -19.52
C ASP A 40 26.11 4.02 -18.96
N ALA A 41 26.50 5.13 -18.33
CA ALA A 41 27.79 5.25 -17.65
C ALA A 41 27.94 4.22 -16.51
N LEU A 42 26.89 4.04 -15.69
CA LEU A 42 26.91 3.08 -14.59
C LEU A 42 26.93 1.62 -15.06
N SER A 43 26.24 1.31 -16.17
CA SER A 43 26.33 0.00 -16.83
C SER A 43 27.76 -0.32 -17.25
N TRP A 44 28.46 0.65 -17.85
CA TRP A 44 29.88 0.50 -18.20
C TRP A 44 30.78 0.36 -16.96
N GLU A 45 30.58 1.19 -15.94
CA GLU A 45 31.40 1.19 -14.72
C GLU A 45 31.30 -0.13 -13.95
N TRP A 46 30.08 -0.68 -13.81
CA TRP A 46 29.83 -1.89 -13.02
C TRP A 46 29.96 -3.18 -13.83
N GLY A 47 30.17 -3.09 -15.14
CA GLY A 47 30.18 -4.26 -16.03
C GLY A 47 28.85 -5.02 -16.05
N SER A 48 27.75 -4.36 -15.69
CA SER A 48 26.40 -4.93 -15.68
C SER A 48 25.69 -4.62 -16.99
N SER A 49 24.76 -5.48 -17.42
CA SER A 49 23.99 -5.16 -18.63
C SER A 49 23.13 -3.91 -18.41
N LEU A 50 22.96 -3.09 -19.44
CA LEU A 50 22.10 -1.91 -19.36
C LEU A 50 20.65 -2.27 -19.00
N GLY A 51 20.19 -3.47 -19.39
CA GLY A 51 18.91 -4.01 -18.97
C GLY A 51 18.81 -4.17 -17.46
N ASP A 52 19.83 -4.76 -16.82
CA ASP A 52 19.87 -4.97 -15.37
C ASP A 52 19.90 -3.65 -14.60
N VAL A 53 20.68 -2.67 -15.07
CA VAL A 53 20.77 -1.34 -14.46
C VAL A 53 19.45 -0.58 -14.60
N ARG A 54 18.76 -0.68 -15.74
CA ARG A 54 17.42 -0.12 -15.93
C ARG A 54 16.37 -0.78 -15.05
N SER A 55 16.42 -2.11 -14.89
CA SER A 55 15.55 -2.84 -13.97
C SER A 55 15.81 -2.44 -12.52
N ALA A 56 17.07 -2.28 -12.12
CA ALA A 56 17.45 -1.78 -10.81
C ALA A 56 16.95 -0.34 -10.58
N ALA A 57 17.08 0.54 -11.57
CA ALA A 57 16.59 1.91 -11.51
C ALA A 57 15.07 1.96 -11.36
N ALA A 58 14.33 1.15 -12.13
CA ALA A 58 12.89 1.02 -12.00
C ALA A 58 12.45 0.49 -10.63
N ARG A 59 13.19 -0.45 -10.03
CA ARG A 59 12.91 -0.91 -8.66
C ARG A 59 13.11 0.22 -7.65
N LEU A 60 14.20 0.99 -7.76
CA LEU A 60 14.41 2.15 -6.89
C LEU A 60 13.39 3.27 -7.14
N GLU A 61 12.85 3.38 -8.35
CA GLU A 61 11.69 4.22 -8.67
C GLU A 61 10.45 3.78 -7.93
N ASP A 62 10.16 2.48 -7.94
CA ASP A 62 9.06 1.91 -7.17
C ASP A 62 9.24 2.15 -5.67
N LEU A 63 10.48 2.26 -5.18
CA LEU A 63 10.76 2.63 -3.81
C LEU A 63 10.65 4.15 -3.54
N GLY A 64 10.49 4.96 -4.60
CA GLY A 64 10.50 6.42 -4.54
C GLY A 64 11.87 7.00 -4.15
N ILE A 65 12.94 6.24 -4.43
CA ILE A 65 14.34 6.65 -4.21
C ILE A 65 14.89 7.31 -5.47
N LEU A 66 14.57 6.75 -6.64
CA LEU A 66 14.82 7.37 -7.93
C LEU A 66 13.52 7.95 -8.50
N VAL A 67 13.66 8.97 -9.34
CA VAL A 67 12.58 9.60 -10.09
C VAL A 67 13.01 9.62 -11.55
N HIS A 68 12.18 9.06 -12.42
CA HIS A 68 12.35 9.20 -13.86
C HIS A 68 11.76 10.54 -14.32
N GLN A 69 12.61 11.37 -14.92
CA GLN A 69 12.23 12.71 -15.39
C GLN A 69 11.63 12.65 -16.80
N PRO A 70 10.74 13.59 -17.17
CA PRO A 70 10.14 13.62 -18.51
C PRO A 70 11.14 13.74 -19.68
N ASN A 71 12.36 14.18 -19.41
CA ASN A 71 13.45 14.27 -20.39
C ASN A 71 14.24 12.94 -20.54
N GLY A 72 13.80 11.85 -19.91
CA GLY A 72 14.44 10.53 -19.96
C GLY A 72 15.62 10.37 -19.00
N THR A 73 15.87 11.34 -18.12
CA THR A 73 16.95 11.25 -17.12
C THR A 73 16.44 10.68 -15.81
N TRP A 74 17.32 9.98 -15.09
CA TRP A 74 17.04 9.45 -13.75
C TRP A 74 17.62 10.39 -12.71
N GLN A 75 16.89 10.67 -11.63
CA GLN A 75 17.38 11.53 -10.55
C GLN A 75 17.06 10.92 -9.20
N TYR A 76 17.97 11.05 -8.22
CA TYR A 76 17.63 10.88 -6.81
C TYR A 76 17.89 12.17 -6.05
N GLU A 77 17.20 12.30 -4.92
CA GLU A 77 17.51 13.27 -3.89
C GLU A 77 18.05 12.56 -2.65
N GLU A 78 18.47 13.34 -1.66
CA GLU A 78 18.91 12.80 -0.38
C GLU A 78 17.75 12.07 0.34
N LEU A 79 18.04 10.84 0.76
CA LEU A 79 17.16 10.03 1.59
C LEU A 79 16.81 10.75 2.89
N SER A 80 15.53 11.04 3.12
CA SER A 80 15.09 11.97 4.16
C SER A 80 14.27 11.33 5.29
N ASP A 81 14.23 12.01 6.44
CA ASP A 81 13.31 11.65 7.54
C ASP A 81 11.84 11.64 7.09
N ALA A 82 11.50 12.46 6.10
CA ALA A 82 10.16 12.49 5.52
C ALA A 82 9.84 11.20 4.76
N ASP A 83 10.80 10.64 4.02
CA ASP A 83 10.62 9.35 3.32
C ASP A 83 10.49 8.19 4.31
N LEU A 84 11.29 8.22 5.39
CA LEU A 84 11.19 7.23 6.46
C LEU A 84 9.83 7.32 7.18
N SER A 85 9.38 8.53 7.52
CA SER A 85 8.07 8.74 8.12
C SER A 85 6.95 8.20 7.24
N ASP A 86 6.99 8.52 5.94
CA ASP A 86 5.98 8.09 4.98
C ASP A 86 5.94 6.58 4.82
N ALA A 87 7.10 5.94 4.75
CA ALA A 87 7.22 4.50 4.62
C ALA A 87 6.72 3.76 5.87
N LEU A 88 7.03 4.29 7.08
CA LEU A 88 6.54 3.73 8.36
C LEU A 88 5.02 3.73 8.43
N ASP A 89 4.40 4.89 8.22
CA ASP A 89 2.95 5.08 8.23
C ASP A 89 2.26 4.17 7.19
N PHE A 90 2.79 4.15 5.97
CA PHE A 90 2.20 3.36 4.90
C PHE A 90 2.30 1.85 5.18
N TRP A 91 3.46 1.36 5.65
CA TRP A 91 3.62 -0.05 5.99
C TRP A 91 2.66 -0.49 7.11
N VAL A 92 2.51 0.33 8.16
CA VAL A 92 1.55 0.08 9.25
C VAL A 92 0.12 0.01 8.74
N SER A 93 -0.27 0.89 7.82
CA SER A 93 -1.62 0.90 7.22
C SER A 93 -1.97 -0.42 6.51
N LEU A 94 -0.96 -1.17 6.06
CA LEU A 94 -1.13 -2.43 5.32
C LEU A 94 -1.16 -3.67 6.23
N LEU A 95 -0.74 -3.56 7.50
CA LEU A 95 -0.63 -4.73 8.37
C LEU A 95 -2.01 -5.31 8.76
N GLY A 96 -3.00 -4.46 9.03
CA GLY A 96 -4.38 -4.91 9.29
C GLY A 96 -4.96 -5.75 8.13
N PRO A 97 -4.94 -5.24 6.89
CA PRO A 97 -5.28 -6.01 5.70
C PRO A 97 -4.48 -7.31 5.55
N ALA A 98 -3.17 -7.27 5.76
CA ALA A 98 -2.31 -8.45 5.64
C ALA A 98 -2.68 -9.53 6.67
N LEU A 99 -2.93 -9.15 7.93
CA LEU A 99 -3.39 -10.07 8.97
C LEU A 99 -4.75 -10.69 8.60
N ARG A 100 -5.73 -9.88 8.18
CA ARG A 100 -7.07 -10.36 7.83
C ARG A 100 -7.07 -11.28 6.61
N ALA A 101 -6.20 -11.04 5.64
CA ALA A 101 -6.04 -11.90 4.47
C ALA A 101 -5.30 -13.20 4.82
N THR A 102 -4.26 -13.13 5.67
CA THR A 102 -3.37 -14.26 5.94
C THR A 102 -3.96 -15.23 6.96
N ILE A 103 -4.57 -14.75 8.05
CA ILE A 103 -5.06 -15.60 9.15
C ILE A 103 -5.99 -16.72 8.66
N PRO A 104 -7.01 -16.46 7.82
CA PRO A 104 -7.89 -17.51 7.30
C PRO A 104 -7.19 -18.52 6.37
N ALA A 105 -6.04 -18.16 5.82
CA ALA A 105 -5.27 -18.97 4.86
C ALA A 105 -4.08 -19.72 5.50
N LEU A 106 -3.90 -19.62 6.83
CA LEU A 106 -2.79 -20.28 7.51
C LEU A 106 -2.93 -21.81 7.48
N THR A 107 -1.93 -22.47 6.89
CA THR A 107 -1.75 -23.92 7.02
C THR A 107 -1.02 -24.25 8.34
N PRO A 108 -1.05 -25.51 8.81
CA PRO A 108 -0.28 -25.92 9.98
C PRO A 108 1.22 -25.61 9.88
N GLU A 109 1.80 -25.73 8.68
CA GLU A 109 3.21 -25.44 8.42
C GLU A 109 3.51 -23.94 8.55
N LEU A 110 2.64 -23.09 7.98
CA LEU A 110 2.75 -21.64 8.10
C LEU A 110 2.54 -21.19 9.55
N ARG A 111 1.60 -21.80 10.28
CA ARG A 111 1.41 -21.53 11.70
C ARG A 111 2.66 -21.88 12.51
N ALA A 112 3.26 -23.05 12.27
CA ALA A 112 4.48 -23.46 12.94
C ALA A 112 5.66 -22.50 12.64
N GLU A 113 5.75 -21.98 11.41
CA GLU A 113 6.74 -20.97 11.05
C GLU A 113 6.50 -19.64 11.77
N LEU A 114 5.26 -19.14 11.81
CA LEU A 114 4.89 -17.96 12.57
C LEU A 114 5.27 -18.11 14.04
N ASP A 115 4.90 -19.23 14.67
CA ASP A 115 5.19 -19.49 16.08
C ASP A 115 6.70 -19.48 16.36
N ARG A 116 7.52 -20.03 15.44
CA ARG A 116 9.00 -19.96 15.53
C ARG A 116 9.51 -18.52 15.46
N ARG A 117 9.07 -17.73 14.48
CA ARG A 117 9.51 -16.33 14.32
C ARG A 117 9.10 -15.48 15.52
N VAL A 118 7.86 -15.64 16.01
CA VAL A 118 7.35 -14.97 17.21
C VAL A 118 8.13 -15.37 18.46
N ALA A 119 8.41 -16.67 18.66
CA ALA A 119 9.19 -17.14 19.81
C ALA A 119 10.61 -16.56 19.83
N ARG A 120 11.26 -16.48 18.66
CA ARG A 120 12.58 -15.84 18.51
C ARG A 120 12.51 -14.35 18.81
N ALA A 121 11.56 -13.62 18.24
CA ALA A 121 11.38 -12.19 18.48
C ALA A 121 11.11 -11.90 19.97
N ARG A 122 10.23 -12.68 20.62
CA ARG A 122 9.96 -12.55 22.07
C ARG A 122 11.19 -12.80 22.94
N THR A 123 11.94 -13.85 22.65
CA THR A 123 13.14 -14.20 23.42
C THR A 123 14.21 -13.12 23.30
N THR A 124 14.51 -12.69 22.07
CA THR A 124 15.49 -11.64 21.79
C THR A 124 15.07 -10.28 22.36
N ALA A 125 13.76 -9.95 22.34
CA ALA A 125 13.21 -8.75 22.98
C ALA A 125 13.41 -8.77 24.50
N ALA A 126 13.01 -9.86 25.16
CA ALA A 126 13.07 -9.99 26.62
C ALA A 126 14.51 -9.93 27.16
N LEU A 127 15.46 -10.48 26.40
CA LEU A 127 16.88 -10.47 26.72
C LEU A 127 17.62 -9.23 26.19
N ARG A 128 16.94 -8.33 25.48
CA ARG A 128 17.51 -7.14 24.82
C ARG A 128 18.74 -7.45 23.96
N LEU A 129 18.66 -8.53 23.18
CA LEU A 129 19.77 -8.97 22.34
C LEU A 129 19.90 -8.08 21.08
N PRO A 130 21.13 -7.87 20.56
CA PRO A 130 21.36 -7.05 19.37
C PRO A 130 20.58 -7.48 18.13
N GLU A 131 20.29 -8.78 17.98
CA GLU A 131 19.51 -9.35 16.88
C GLU A 131 18.00 -9.16 17.01
N TYR A 132 17.52 -8.52 18.08
CA TYR A 132 16.09 -8.30 18.29
C TYR A 132 15.41 -7.55 17.14
N PRO A 133 15.94 -6.43 16.61
CA PRO A 133 15.32 -5.73 15.49
C PRO A 133 15.05 -6.70 14.35
N THR A 134 16.08 -7.43 13.90
CA THR A 134 16.01 -8.48 12.87
C THR A 134 14.89 -9.49 13.12
N ALA A 135 14.85 -10.06 14.33
CA ALA A 135 13.85 -11.06 14.68
C ALA A 135 12.43 -10.49 14.70
N PHE A 136 12.25 -9.24 15.16
CA PHE A 136 10.97 -8.56 15.18
C PHE A 136 10.46 -8.30 13.76
N SER A 137 11.26 -7.74 12.86
CA SER A 137 10.79 -7.52 11.49
C SER A 137 10.51 -8.82 10.75
N ALA A 138 11.28 -9.89 10.97
CA ALA A 138 10.97 -11.18 10.36
C ALA A 138 9.59 -11.71 10.79
N ALA A 139 9.19 -11.49 12.04
CA ALA A 139 7.86 -11.84 12.54
C ALA A 139 6.76 -10.93 11.94
N CYS A 140 7.06 -9.66 11.69
CA CYS A 140 6.17 -8.72 11.02
C CYS A 140 6.01 -9.01 9.52
N GLN A 141 7.11 -9.31 8.81
CA GLN A 141 7.14 -9.57 7.37
C GLN A 141 6.40 -10.86 6.99
N PHE A 142 6.33 -11.83 7.90
CA PHE A 142 5.57 -13.08 7.72
C PHE A 142 4.16 -12.83 7.16
N TRP A 143 3.48 -11.80 7.67
CA TRP A 143 2.11 -11.46 7.24
C TRP A 143 2.03 -10.99 5.80
N PHE A 144 3.08 -10.36 5.28
CA PHE A 144 3.14 -9.94 3.88
C PHE A 144 3.63 -11.07 2.98
N GLU A 145 4.70 -11.77 3.37
CA GLU A 145 5.27 -12.91 2.65
C GLU A 145 4.22 -13.97 2.28
N HIS A 146 3.31 -14.24 3.23
CA HIS A 146 2.29 -15.28 3.10
C HIS A 146 0.87 -14.76 2.84
N SER A 147 0.70 -13.46 2.59
CA SER A 147 -0.62 -12.91 2.27
C SER A 147 -1.13 -13.45 0.93
N PRO A 148 -2.34 -14.06 0.88
CA PRO A 148 -2.96 -14.49 -0.37
C PRO A 148 -3.43 -13.31 -1.23
N ASN A 149 -3.68 -12.15 -0.61
CA ASN A 149 -3.96 -10.90 -1.31
C ASN A 149 -2.65 -10.37 -1.91
N THR A 150 -2.50 -10.52 -3.23
CA THR A 150 -1.26 -10.23 -3.94
C THR A 150 -0.94 -8.73 -3.99
N LEU A 151 -1.97 -7.88 -3.99
CA LEU A 151 -1.84 -6.43 -3.95
C LEU A 151 -1.27 -5.96 -2.61
N VAL A 152 -1.87 -6.40 -1.50
CA VAL A 152 -1.39 -6.07 -0.14
C VAL A 152 0.02 -6.64 0.09
N ARG A 153 0.29 -7.87 -0.38
CA ARG A 153 1.63 -8.46 -0.32
C ARG A 153 2.65 -7.59 -1.06
N SER A 154 2.38 -7.25 -2.32
CA SER A 154 3.29 -6.44 -3.15
C SER A 154 3.55 -5.06 -2.54
N LEU A 155 2.50 -4.37 -2.10
CA LEU A 155 2.62 -3.06 -1.47
C LEU A 155 3.35 -3.13 -0.13
N GLY A 156 3.08 -4.15 0.69
CA GLY A 156 3.68 -4.31 2.01
C GLY A 156 5.17 -4.65 1.95
N LEU A 157 5.57 -5.54 1.04
CA LEU A 157 6.98 -5.85 0.81
C LEU A 157 7.74 -4.63 0.29
N ARG A 158 7.18 -3.90 -0.67
CA ARG A 158 7.76 -2.63 -1.15
C ARG A 158 7.85 -1.60 -0.03
N ALA A 159 6.79 -1.40 0.75
CA ALA A 159 6.80 -0.45 1.87
C ALA A 159 7.84 -0.81 2.93
N PHE A 160 8.02 -2.10 3.23
CA PHE A 160 9.05 -2.56 4.14
C PHE A 160 10.46 -2.26 3.61
N GLU A 161 10.69 -2.54 2.33
CA GLU A 161 11.95 -2.24 1.67
C GLU A 161 12.24 -0.73 1.67
N ARG A 162 11.23 0.11 1.40
CA ARG A 162 11.33 1.57 1.52
C ARG A 162 11.76 1.97 2.93
N MET A 163 11.10 1.47 3.98
CA MET A 163 11.48 1.78 5.37
C MET A 163 12.95 1.46 5.66
N ARG A 164 13.44 0.33 5.14
CA ARG A 164 14.82 -0.12 5.36
C ARG A 164 15.85 0.83 4.74
N TRP A 165 15.51 1.43 3.59
CA TRP A 165 16.42 2.22 2.77
C TRP A 165 16.13 3.72 2.73
N ALA A 166 15.06 4.18 3.38
CA ALA A 166 14.62 5.58 3.35
C ALA A 166 15.55 6.57 4.05
N ARG A 167 16.57 6.12 4.79
CA ARG A 167 17.50 6.98 5.52
C ARG A 167 18.88 6.35 5.70
N VAL A 168 19.92 7.17 5.75
CA VAL A 168 21.29 6.80 6.13
C VAL A 168 21.70 7.52 7.44
N PRO A 169 22.20 6.80 8.46
CA PRO A 169 22.21 5.34 8.58
C PRO A 169 20.79 4.77 8.70
N THR A 170 20.64 3.49 8.35
CA THR A 170 19.38 2.76 8.49
C THR A 170 18.95 2.77 9.96
N GLN A 171 17.67 3.09 10.21
CA GLN A 171 17.15 3.16 11.58
C GLN A 171 16.68 1.78 12.04
N LEU A 172 17.25 1.29 13.14
CA LEU A 172 16.88 -0.01 13.72
C LEU A 172 15.66 0.15 14.62
N TRP A 173 14.82 -0.90 14.67
CA TRP A 173 13.68 -0.96 15.57
C TRP A 173 14.10 -0.77 17.03
N SER A 174 13.42 0.13 17.75
CA SER A 174 13.86 0.61 19.07
C SER A 174 12.94 0.23 20.23
N VAL A 175 11.81 -0.43 19.97
CA VAL A 175 10.77 -0.71 20.97
C VAL A 175 10.82 -2.17 21.39
N HIS A 176 11.15 -2.47 22.64
CA HIS A 176 11.22 -3.86 23.14
C HIS A 176 9.90 -4.36 23.73
N ASP A 177 8.97 -3.48 24.08
CA ASP A 177 7.71 -3.81 24.76
C ASP A 177 6.62 -4.31 23.78
N VAL A 178 6.92 -5.38 23.05
CA VAL A 178 6.08 -5.94 21.98
C VAL A 178 5.16 -7.07 22.44
N HIS A 179 5.13 -7.35 23.74
CA HIS A 179 4.37 -8.46 24.31
C HIS A 179 2.88 -8.39 24.00
N ALA A 180 2.27 -7.20 24.16
CA ALA A 180 0.84 -6.99 23.90
C ALA A 180 0.47 -7.31 22.45
N TRP A 181 1.34 -6.94 21.50
CA TRP A 181 1.11 -7.23 20.09
C TRP A 181 1.15 -8.74 19.82
N PHE A 182 2.17 -9.44 20.30
CA PHE A 182 2.27 -10.90 20.12
C PHE A 182 1.13 -11.68 20.79
N VAL A 183 0.65 -11.22 21.95
CA VAL A 183 -0.51 -11.85 22.62
C VAL A 183 -1.78 -11.62 21.79
N THR A 184 -1.97 -10.41 21.27
CA THR A 184 -3.17 -10.06 20.50
C THR A 184 -3.18 -10.74 19.14
N THR A 185 -2.04 -10.80 18.43
CA THR A 185 -1.93 -11.55 17.17
C THR A 185 -2.10 -13.04 17.39
N GLY A 186 -1.48 -13.62 18.43
CA GLY A 186 -1.69 -15.03 18.79
C GLY A 186 -3.18 -15.34 19.02
N ARG A 187 -3.87 -14.50 19.79
CA ARG A 187 -5.32 -14.63 19.98
C ARG A 187 -6.10 -14.51 18.68
N ALA A 188 -5.74 -13.55 17.81
CA ALA A 188 -6.40 -13.38 16.51
C ALA A 188 -6.26 -14.63 15.64
N VAL A 189 -5.10 -15.28 15.64
CA VAL A 189 -4.90 -16.54 14.92
C VAL A 189 -5.70 -17.68 15.56
N ASP A 190 -5.72 -17.77 16.89
CA ASP A 190 -6.39 -18.86 17.59
C ASP A 190 -7.92 -18.78 17.49
N THR A 191 -8.49 -17.58 17.47
CA THR A 191 -9.95 -17.39 17.37
C THR A 191 -10.45 -17.19 15.95
N GLY A 192 -9.58 -16.72 15.03
CA GLY A 192 -9.99 -16.25 13.72
C GLY A 192 -10.92 -15.02 13.75
N ASP A 193 -11.07 -14.37 14.91
CA ASP A 193 -11.99 -13.25 15.11
C ASP A 193 -11.40 -11.98 14.48
N PRO A 194 -12.03 -11.41 13.44
CA PRO A 194 -11.45 -10.26 12.77
C PRO A 194 -11.52 -8.97 13.59
N GLY A 195 -12.36 -8.89 14.64
CA GLY A 195 -12.32 -7.79 15.61
C GLY A 195 -11.03 -7.82 16.45
N VAL A 196 -10.55 -9.02 16.80
CA VAL A 196 -9.24 -9.21 17.44
C VAL A 196 -8.11 -8.88 16.48
N THR A 197 -8.24 -9.24 15.20
CA THR A 197 -7.27 -8.84 14.16
C THR A 197 -7.16 -7.32 14.01
N THR A 198 -8.28 -6.61 14.00
CA THR A 198 -8.28 -5.13 13.98
C THR A 198 -7.63 -4.56 15.24
N THR A 199 -7.87 -5.17 16.40
CA THR A 199 -7.19 -4.78 17.65
C THR A 199 -5.67 -5.01 17.55
N ALA A 200 -5.21 -6.09 16.92
CA ALA A 200 -3.77 -6.33 16.71
C ALA A 200 -3.14 -5.25 15.80
N ALA A 201 -3.89 -4.76 14.81
CA ALA A 201 -3.47 -3.64 13.96
C ALA A 201 -3.34 -2.33 14.78
N GLU A 202 -4.30 -2.04 15.66
CA GLU A 202 -4.25 -0.89 16.59
C GLU A 202 -3.02 -0.95 17.51
N VAL A 203 -2.72 -2.13 18.06
CA VAL A 203 -1.58 -2.28 18.98
C VAL A 203 -0.25 -2.06 18.25
N ILE A 204 -0.09 -2.54 17.01
CA ILE A 204 1.16 -2.32 16.27
C ILE A 204 1.35 -0.86 15.89
N ASP A 205 0.26 -0.14 15.57
CA ASP A 205 0.30 1.28 15.24
C ASP A 205 0.88 2.08 16.41
N GLY A 206 0.37 1.81 17.62
CA GLY A 206 0.90 2.39 18.85
C GLY A 206 2.38 2.09 19.09
N LEU A 207 2.86 0.88 18.77
CA LEU A 207 4.28 0.54 18.87
C LEU A 207 5.14 1.31 17.85
N PHE A 208 4.65 1.47 16.63
CA PHE A 208 5.32 2.26 15.59
C PHE A 208 5.37 3.75 15.94
N GLU A 209 4.34 4.27 16.61
CA GLU A 209 4.39 5.63 17.17
C GLU A 209 5.49 5.82 18.19
N VAL A 210 5.67 4.85 19.10
CA VAL A 210 6.77 4.90 20.07
C VAL A 210 8.11 4.80 19.35
N HIS A 211 8.24 3.88 18.37
CA HIS A 211 9.46 3.76 17.58
C HIS A 211 9.83 5.06 16.88
N ARG A 212 8.87 5.68 16.17
CA ARG A 212 9.03 6.97 15.50
C ARG A 212 9.54 8.04 16.46
N ARG A 213 8.93 8.17 17.64
CA ARG A 213 9.35 9.15 18.66
C ARG A 213 10.78 8.88 19.15
N ASN A 214 11.14 7.61 19.37
CA ASN A 214 12.48 7.23 19.81
C ASN A 214 13.57 7.58 18.80
N VAL A 215 13.27 7.49 17.49
CA VAL A 215 14.23 7.84 16.41
C VAL A 215 14.16 9.31 16.00
N GLY A 216 13.28 10.11 16.62
CA GLY A 216 13.18 11.55 16.40
C GLY A 216 12.62 11.95 15.03
N VAL A 217 11.87 11.07 14.37
CA VAL A 217 11.33 11.32 13.02
C VAL A 217 9.93 11.96 13.13
N PRO A 218 9.73 13.19 12.66
CA PRO A 218 8.40 13.81 12.67
C PRO A 218 7.50 13.20 11.59
N ARG A 219 6.18 13.27 11.78
CA ARG A 219 5.22 12.95 10.71
C ARG A 219 5.33 13.97 9.58
N THR A 220 5.19 13.48 8.35
CA THR A 220 5.10 14.31 7.15
C THR A 220 3.80 15.10 7.10
N SER A 221 3.88 16.29 6.53
CA SER A 221 2.76 17.17 6.24
C SER A 221 2.93 17.75 4.84
N ARG A 222 2.87 16.89 3.81
CA ARG A 222 3.00 17.33 2.42
C ARG A 222 1.65 17.78 1.83
N PRO A 223 1.58 18.87 1.05
CA PRO A 223 0.36 19.32 0.41
C PRO A 223 -0.15 18.33 -0.65
N ALA A 224 -1.44 18.44 -1.01
CA ALA A 224 -2.11 17.59 -2.00
C ALA A 224 -1.49 17.66 -3.42
N ASP A 225 -0.84 18.79 -3.74
CA ASP A 225 -0.30 19.12 -5.06
C ASP A 225 1.19 18.77 -5.23
N ASP A 226 1.73 17.88 -4.41
CA ASP A 226 3.10 17.41 -4.53
C ASP A 226 3.38 16.87 -5.95
N THR A 227 4.34 17.50 -6.64
CA THR A 227 4.67 17.23 -8.05
C THR A 227 5.47 15.95 -8.25
N THR A 228 5.90 15.31 -7.17
CA THR A 228 6.61 14.02 -7.19
C THR A 228 5.67 12.83 -7.43
N GLU A 229 4.36 13.05 -7.48
CA GLU A 229 3.38 11.99 -7.69
C GLU A 229 3.17 11.66 -9.17
N HIS A 230 3.18 10.36 -9.50
CA HIS A 230 2.85 9.89 -10.85
C HIS A 230 1.40 10.27 -11.21
N ARG A 231 1.24 11.12 -12.23
CA ARG A 231 -0.06 11.52 -12.76
C ARG A 231 -0.37 10.69 -14.00
N VAL A 232 -1.56 10.08 -14.02
CA VAL A 232 -2.07 9.33 -15.18
C VAL A 232 -1.98 10.19 -16.44
N GLY A 233 -1.09 9.82 -17.36
CA GLY A 233 -0.77 10.52 -18.58
C GLY A 233 -1.67 10.14 -19.77
N PRO A 234 -1.41 10.70 -20.96
CA PRO A 234 -2.18 10.40 -22.17
C PRO A 234 -2.08 8.93 -22.61
N VAL A 235 -0.90 8.31 -22.47
CA VAL A 235 -0.65 6.92 -22.86
C VAL A 235 -1.42 5.95 -21.95
N ASP A 236 -1.39 6.19 -20.64
CA ASP A 236 -2.15 5.44 -19.64
C ASP A 236 -3.66 5.43 -19.99
N ARG A 237 -4.21 6.62 -20.25
CA ARG A 237 -5.63 6.77 -20.62
C ARG A 237 -5.97 6.09 -21.94
N ALA A 238 -5.05 6.10 -22.90
CA ALA A 238 -5.23 5.43 -24.19
C ALA A 238 -5.24 3.90 -24.01
N LEU A 239 -4.31 3.34 -23.24
CA LEU A 239 -4.24 1.92 -22.92
C LEU A 239 -5.48 1.46 -22.14
N LEU A 240 -5.90 2.21 -21.10
CA LEU A 240 -7.14 1.94 -20.38
C LEU A 240 -8.36 1.97 -21.31
N ARG A 241 -8.42 2.95 -22.23
CA ARG A 241 -9.50 3.01 -23.22
C ARG A 241 -9.52 1.77 -24.11
N HIS A 242 -8.35 1.29 -24.55
CA HIS A 242 -8.27 0.08 -25.36
C HIS A 242 -8.75 -1.17 -24.62
N VAL A 243 -8.42 -1.31 -23.33
CA VAL A 243 -8.95 -2.39 -22.48
C VAL A 243 -10.47 -2.27 -22.36
N ARG A 244 -10.98 -1.08 -22.00
CA ARG A 244 -12.42 -0.85 -21.78
C ARG A 244 -13.27 -0.98 -23.04
N SER A 245 -12.72 -0.64 -24.21
CA SER A 245 -13.43 -0.78 -25.48
C SER A 245 -13.31 -2.18 -26.09
N GLY A 246 -12.57 -3.10 -25.45
CA GLY A 246 -12.28 -4.44 -25.99
C GLY A 246 -11.28 -4.46 -27.15
N ALA A 247 -10.65 -3.33 -27.48
CA ALA A 247 -9.59 -3.29 -28.49
C ALA A 247 -8.35 -4.08 -28.04
N LEU A 248 -8.10 -4.12 -26.73
CA LEU A 248 -7.29 -5.12 -26.06
C LEU A 248 -8.25 -6.10 -25.37
N ALA A 249 -8.60 -7.17 -26.07
CA ALA A 249 -9.60 -8.13 -25.60
C ALA A 249 -9.13 -8.89 -24.34
N THR A 250 -10.06 -9.24 -23.44
CA THR A 250 -9.77 -10.08 -22.28
C THR A 250 -9.12 -11.41 -22.68
N GLY A 251 -8.08 -11.82 -21.96
CA GLY A 251 -7.29 -13.02 -22.24
C GLY A 251 -6.24 -12.86 -23.35
N SER A 252 -6.25 -11.76 -24.10
CA SER A 252 -5.22 -11.49 -25.11
C SER A 252 -3.86 -11.18 -24.46
N ARG A 253 -2.79 -11.54 -25.16
CA ARG A 253 -1.40 -11.34 -24.75
C ARG A 253 -0.69 -10.44 -25.73
N HIS A 254 0.07 -9.48 -25.22
CA HIS A 254 0.78 -8.49 -26.03
C HIS A 254 2.23 -8.37 -25.55
N THR A 255 3.15 -8.22 -26.49
CA THR A 255 4.52 -7.81 -26.16
C THR A 255 4.57 -6.30 -25.97
N LEU A 256 5.66 -5.79 -25.37
CA LEU A 256 5.90 -4.35 -25.30
C LEU A 256 5.94 -3.72 -26.70
N GLU A 257 6.57 -4.40 -27.67
CA GLU A 257 6.71 -3.93 -29.05
C GLU A 257 5.34 -3.76 -29.75
N ASP A 258 4.42 -4.70 -29.53
CA ASP A 258 3.05 -4.63 -30.05
C ASP A 258 2.32 -3.39 -29.53
N LEU A 259 2.49 -3.09 -28.24
CA LEU A 259 1.84 -1.99 -27.55
C LEU A 259 2.46 -0.64 -27.93
N VAL A 260 3.78 -0.58 -28.10
CA VAL A 260 4.49 0.58 -28.67
C VAL A 260 3.99 0.88 -30.07
N THR A 261 3.94 -0.12 -30.94
CA THR A 261 3.43 0.03 -32.31
C THR A 261 1.98 0.52 -32.32
N ARG A 262 1.14 0.00 -31.40
CA ARG A 262 -0.28 0.37 -31.30
C ARG A 262 -0.50 1.80 -30.79
N THR A 263 0.27 2.21 -29.78
CA THR A 263 0.10 3.51 -29.13
C THR A 263 0.87 4.61 -29.83
N GLY A 264 1.93 4.27 -30.59
CA GLY A 264 2.91 5.20 -31.12
C GLY A 264 3.75 5.89 -30.04
N ALA A 265 3.65 5.45 -28.78
CA ALA A 265 4.35 6.04 -27.65
C ALA A 265 5.71 5.39 -27.44
N PRO A 266 6.67 6.11 -26.83
CA PRO A 266 7.95 5.53 -26.44
C PRO A 266 7.80 4.30 -25.52
N PRO A 267 8.68 3.28 -25.62
CA PRO A 267 8.59 2.05 -24.83
C PRO A 267 8.46 2.27 -23.32
N GLU A 268 9.15 3.26 -22.77
CA GLU A 268 9.10 3.62 -21.35
C GLU A 268 7.70 4.08 -20.92
N GLN A 269 7.03 4.93 -21.72
CA GLN A 269 5.68 5.40 -21.40
C GLN A 269 4.64 4.27 -21.50
N VAL A 270 4.87 3.31 -22.41
CA VAL A 270 4.03 2.13 -22.52
C VAL A 270 4.25 1.21 -21.32
N LEU A 271 5.50 0.98 -20.90
CA LEU A 271 5.82 0.20 -19.71
C LEU A 271 5.15 0.78 -18.46
N ASP A 272 5.24 2.08 -18.25
CA ASP A 272 4.60 2.76 -17.12
C ASP A 272 3.07 2.59 -17.16
N GLY A 273 2.46 2.76 -18.34
CA GLY A 273 1.03 2.53 -18.50
C GLY A 273 0.62 1.08 -18.28
N MET A 274 1.45 0.10 -18.63
CA MET A 274 1.20 -1.30 -18.34
C MET A 274 1.35 -1.63 -16.85
N ARG A 275 2.31 -1.01 -16.14
CA ARG A 275 2.44 -1.10 -14.67
C ARG A 275 1.20 -0.53 -14.00
N TRP A 276 0.72 0.62 -14.45
CA TRP A 276 -0.50 1.22 -13.92
C TRP A 276 -1.73 0.33 -14.17
N LEU A 277 -1.88 -0.24 -15.37
CA LEU A 277 -2.97 -1.21 -15.64
C LEU A 277 -2.84 -2.50 -14.81
N HIS A 278 -1.62 -2.94 -14.52
CA HIS A 278 -1.37 -4.05 -13.60
C HIS A 278 -1.80 -3.70 -12.16
N ASP A 279 -1.47 -2.50 -11.69
CA ASP A 279 -1.92 -1.99 -10.40
C ASP A 279 -3.45 -1.82 -10.34
N LEU A 280 -4.12 -1.54 -11.46
CA LEU A 280 -5.59 -1.58 -11.56
C LEU A 280 -6.18 -3.00 -11.62
N GLY A 281 -5.35 -4.04 -11.74
CA GLY A 281 -5.79 -5.42 -11.82
C GLY A 281 -6.40 -5.80 -13.18
N LEU A 282 -6.06 -5.04 -14.21
CA LEU A 282 -6.56 -5.23 -15.58
C LEU A 282 -5.57 -5.98 -16.47
N VAL A 283 -4.31 -6.07 -16.03
CA VAL A 283 -3.23 -6.75 -16.75
C VAL A 283 -2.38 -7.56 -15.77
N GLU A 284 -1.85 -8.68 -16.23
CA GLU A 284 -0.82 -9.47 -15.55
C GLU A 284 0.42 -9.58 -16.43
N ASP A 285 1.60 -9.65 -15.80
CA ASP A 285 2.82 -10.11 -16.47
C ASP A 285 2.81 -11.64 -16.57
N ASP A 286 3.05 -12.14 -17.77
CA ASP A 286 3.06 -13.55 -18.15
C ASP A 286 4.38 -13.87 -18.87
N GLY A 287 5.49 -13.69 -18.15
CA GLY A 287 6.83 -14.02 -18.61
C GLY A 287 7.33 -13.10 -19.73
N GLY A 288 7.21 -11.78 -19.57
CA GLY A 288 7.63 -10.79 -20.56
C GLY A 288 6.55 -10.47 -21.60
N ARG A 289 5.31 -10.90 -21.33
CA ARG A 289 4.10 -10.54 -22.10
C ARG A 289 3.05 -10.01 -21.14
N TYR A 290 2.26 -9.08 -21.62
CA TYR A 290 1.15 -8.51 -20.88
C TYR A 290 -0.15 -9.21 -21.25
N ARG A 291 -0.77 -9.89 -20.28
CA ARG A 291 -2.06 -10.55 -20.45
C ARG A 291 -3.18 -9.67 -19.91
N VAL A 292 -4.17 -9.35 -20.73
CA VAL A 292 -5.37 -8.62 -20.28
C VAL A 292 -6.24 -9.57 -19.45
N VAL A 293 -6.61 -9.16 -18.24
CA VAL A 293 -7.32 -10.00 -17.26
C VAL A 293 -8.79 -9.60 -17.17
N GLU A 294 -9.63 -10.57 -16.86
CA GLU A 294 -11.04 -10.31 -16.59
C GLU A 294 -11.20 -9.70 -15.19
N PRO A 295 -12.03 -8.65 -15.04
CA PRO A 295 -12.49 -8.19 -13.73
C PRO A 295 -13.03 -9.37 -12.90
N SER A 296 -12.67 -9.44 -11.62
CA SER A 296 -13.03 -10.59 -10.77
C SER A 296 -13.42 -10.17 -9.37
N LEU A 297 -14.30 -10.96 -8.75
CA LEU A 297 -14.66 -10.78 -7.34
C LEU A 297 -13.44 -10.84 -6.43
N ALA A 298 -12.46 -11.70 -6.74
CA ALA A 298 -11.22 -11.78 -5.97
C ALA A 298 -10.46 -10.45 -5.99
N THR A 299 -10.25 -9.87 -7.19
CA THR A 299 -9.66 -8.53 -7.36
C THR A 299 -10.41 -7.48 -6.55
N TRP A 300 -11.74 -7.51 -6.58
CA TRP A 300 -12.57 -6.55 -5.84
C TRP A 300 -12.44 -6.71 -4.32
N ARG A 301 -12.51 -7.95 -3.80
CA ARG A 301 -12.33 -8.26 -2.37
C ARG A 301 -10.96 -7.84 -1.87
N ASP A 302 -9.91 -8.15 -2.63
CA ASP A 302 -8.54 -7.77 -2.30
C ASP A 302 -8.36 -6.25 -2.22
N THR A 303 -9.06 -5.53 -3.10
CA THR A 303 -9.05 -4.06 -3.12
C THR A 303 -9.85 -3.46 -1.97
N MET A 304 -10.98 -4.07 -1.60
CA MET A 304 -11.73 -3.68 -0.40
C MET A 304 -10.88 -3.86 0.87
N GLU A 305 -10.14 -4.96 0.99
CA GLU A 305 -9.21 -5.14 2.11
C GLU A 305 -8.12 -4.07 2.12
N LEU A 306 -7.49 -3.75 0.98
CA LEU A 306 -6.55 -2.62 0.91
C LEU A 306 -7.20 -1.32 1.41
N LEU A 307 -8.40 -0.99 0.89
CA LEU A 307 -9.13 0.22 1.24
C LEU A 307 -9.35 0.33 2.76
N THR A 308 -9.72 -0.76 3.43
CA THR A 308 -9.93 -0.75 4.89
C THR A 308 -8.69 -0.33 5.68
N GLY A 309 -7.50 -0.77 5.27
CA GLY A 309 -6.24 -0.39 5.93
C GLY A 309 -5.87 1.07 5.71
N VAL A 310 -5.85 1.50 4.45
CA VAL A 310 -5.42 2.87 4.10
C VAL A 310 -6.46 3.92 4.52
N PHE A 311 -7.75 3.59 4.52
CA PHE A 311 -8.80 4.44 5.09
C PHE A 311 -8.64 4.57 6.60
N THR A 312 -8.38 3.47 7.31
CA THR A 312 -8.15 3.49 8.76
C THR A 312 -7.01 4.44 9.10
N HIS A 313 -5.87 4.30 8.44
CA HIS A 313 -4.72 5.18 8.65
C HIS A 313 -5.06 6.64 8.33
N GLY A 314 -5.71 6.90 7.19
CA GLY A 314 -6.19 8.23 6.83
C GLY A 314 -7.11 8.82 7.90
N ALA A 315 -8.10 8.06 8.37
CA ALA A 315 -9.06 8.51 9.38
C ALA A 315 -8.38 8.84 10.72
N VAL A 316 -7.51 7.95 11.21
CA VAL A 316 -6.83 8.08 12.51
C VAL A 316 -5.90 9.30 12.56
N HIS A 317 -5.23 9.61 11.45
CA HIS A 317 -4.23 10.69 11.44
C HIS A 317 -4.72 12.01 10.84
N VAL A 318 -5.80 12.01 10.05
CA VAL A 318 -6.38 13.23 9.48
C VAL A 318 -7.50 13.79 10.36
N LEU A 319 -8.49 12.96 10.73
CA LEU A 319 -9.75 13.46 11.31
C LEU A 319 -9.56 14.27 12.60
N PRO A 320 -8.76 13.82 13.60
CA PRO A 320 -8.63 14.56 14.85
C PRO A 320 -8.05 15.97 14.67
N GLY A 321 -7.23 16.16 13.62
CA GLY A 321 -6.53 17.42 13.34
C GLY A 321 -7.25 18.38 12.40
N LEU A 322 -8.43 18.02 11.87
CA LEU A 322 -9.17 18.87 10.94
C LEU A 322 -9.63 20.17 11.60
N GLN A 323 -9.39 21.30 10.94
CA GLN A 323 -9.76 22.62 11.42
C GLN A 323 -10.16 23.54 10.25
N GLY A 324 -10.86 24.62 10.56
CA GLY A 324 -11.16 25.68 9.59
C GLY A 324 -11.91 25.18 8.34
N PRO A 325 -11.56 25.65 7.14
CA PRO A 325 -12.26 25.27 5.91
C PRO A 325 -12.28 23.76 5.64
N ALA A 326 -11.20 23.04 5.97
CA ALA A 326 -11.12 21.59 5.76
C ALA A 326 -12.12 20.83 6.64
N LEU A 327 -12.34 21.28 7.89
CA LEU A 327 -13.35 20.67 8.77
C LEU A 327 -14.77 20.87 8.23
N GLU A 328 -15.10 22.08 7.76
CA GLU A 328 -16.41 22.37 7.19
C GLU A 328 -16.67 21.63 5.88
N GLU A 329 -15.64 21.52 5.02
CA GLU A 329 -15.70 20.69 3.82
C GLU A 329 -15.94 19.22 4.16
N PHE A 330 -15.20 18.67 5.13
CA PHE A 330 -15.38 17.29 5.55
C PHE A 330 -16.80 17.01 6.04
N ARG A 331 -17.33 17.88 6.92
CA ARG A 331 -18.70 17.78 7.43
C ARG A 331 -19.73 17.81 6.31
N ALA A 332 -19.55 18.70 5.33
CA ALA A 332 -20.44 18.77 4.17
C ALA A 332 -20.41 17.49 3.31
N VAL A 333 -19.24 16.87 3.15
CA VAL A 333 -19.10 15.61 2.41
C VAL A 333 -19.74 14.45 3.19
N VAL A 334 -19.53 14.36 4.51
CA VAL A 334 -20.15 13.34 5.37
C VAL A 334 -21.67 13.48 5.38
N GLU A 335 -22.20 14.69 5.57
CA GLU A 335 -23.64 14.94 5.58
C GLU A 335 -24.28 14.60 4.24
N ARG A 336 -23.61 14.90 3.11
CA ARG A 336 -24.08 14.47 1.78
C ARG A 336 -24.15 12.95 1.66
N ALA A 337 -23.08 12.25 2.04
CA ALA A 337 -23.06 10.78 2.00
C ALA A 337 -24.15 10.18 2.89
N ARG A 338 -24.39 10.78 4.06
CA ARG A 338 -25.47 10.40 4.97
C ARG A 338 -26.85 10.62 4.36
N ALA A 339 -27.12 11.80 3.78
CA ALA A 339 -28.39 12.14 3.17
C ALA A 339 -28.72 11.23 1.97
N ASP A 340 -27.75 11.03 1.05
CA ASP A 340 -27.88 10.09 -0.07
C ASP A 340 -28.10 8.66 0.43
N GLY A 341 -27.46 8.32 1.56
CA GLY A 341 -27.69 7.10 2.33
C GLY A 341 -29.16 6.94 2.72
N GLN A 342 -29.70 7.88 3.50
CA GLN A 342 -31.06 7.79 4.05
C GLN A 342 -32.15 7.61 2.99
N VAL A 343 -31.98 8.17 1.80
CA VAL A 343 -32.95 8.07 0.70
C VAL A 343 -32.64 6.94 -0.29
N ARG A 344 -31.58 6.16 -0.06
CA ARG A 344 -31.10 5.09 -0.98
C ARG A 344 -30.84 5.60 -2.40
N ASP A 345 -30.21 6.77 -2.49
CA ASP A 345 -29.88 7.39 -3.77
C ASP A 345 -28.81 6.56 -4.51
N HIS A 346 -28.95 6.41 -5.83
CA HIS A 346 -27.93 5.83 -6.71
C HIS A 346 -26.56 6.53 -6.60
N ARG A 347 -26.53 7.80 -6.17
CA ARG A 347 -25.31 8.59 -5.94
C ARG A 347 -24.58 8.22 -4.65
N TYR A 348 -25.17 7.43 -3.76
CA TYR A 348 -24.60 7.13 -2.46
C TYR A 348 -23.16 6.60 -2.54
N THR A 349 -22.85 5.72 -3.50
CA THR A 349 -21.49 5.22 -3.73
C THR A 349 -20.50 6.33 -4.05
N GLU A 350 -20.89 7.28 -4.91
CA GLU A 350 -20.05 8.44 -5.26
C GLU A 350 -19.81 9.34 -4.04
N SER A 351 -20.85 9.59 -3.25
CA SER A 351 -20.75 10.40 -2.03
C SER A 351 -19.91 9.72 -0.93
N ALA A 352 -20.00 8.38 -0.79
CA ALA A 352 -19.13 7.62 0.10
C ALA A 352 -17.65 7.67 -0.35
N PHE A 353 -17.39 7.58 -1.66
CA PHE A 353 -16.04 7.77 -2.20
C PHE A 353 -15.53 9.19 -2.03
N ALA A 354 -16.40 10.21 -1.99
CA ALA A 354 -15.98 11.58 -1.72
C ALA A 354 -15.33 11.73 -0.33
N VAL A 355 -15.81 11.00 0.70
CA VAL A 355 -15.17 10.96 2.02
C VAL A 355 -13.76 10.36 1.93
N THR A 356 -13.61 9.25 1.20
CA THR A 356 -12.30 8.60 0.99
C THR A 356 -11.36 9.52 0.21
N ARG A 357 -11.86 10.21 -0.81
CA ARG A 357 -11.12 11.20 -1.60
C ARG A 357 -10.64 12.36 -0.75
N PHE A 358 -11.50 12.91 0.09
CA PHE A 358 -11.13 13.97 1.03
C PHE A 358 -9.98 13.53 1.94
N LEU A 359 -10.08 12.32 2.54
CA LEU A 359 -8.99 11.79 3.38
C LEU A 359 -7.68 11.63 2.59
N ALA A 360 -7.74 11.21 1.33
CA ALA A 360 -6.56 11.12 0.48
C ALA A 360 -5.92 12.51 0.26
N GLU A 361 -6.72 13.51 -0.06
CA GLU A 361 -6.28 14.89 -0.31
C GLU A 361 -5.69 15.55 0.94
N GLN A 362 -6.26 15.27 2.12
CA GLN A 362 -5.75 15.79 3.40
C GLN A 362 -4.60 14.97 4.00
N SER A 363 -4.32 13.77 3.48
CA SER A 363 -3.21 12.94 3.98
C SER A 363 -1.87 13.61 3.65
N GLY A 364 -1.09 13.94 4.68
CA GLY A 364 0.29 14.44 4.53
C GLY A 364 1.29 13.39 4.02
N ASN A 365 0.89 12.12 4.02
CA ASN A 365 1.69 10.98 3.55
C ASN A 365 1.38 10.65 2.09
N ARG A 366 2.41 10.69 1.22
CA ARG A 366 2.24 10.51 -0.24
C ARG A 366 1.79 9.10 -0.61
N TRP A 367 2.30 8.08 0.09
CA TRP A 367 2.00 6.67 -0.21
C TRP A 367 0.60 6.27 0.23
N THR A 368 0.15 6.76 1.40
CA THR A 368 -1.23 6.58 1.86
C THR A 368 -2.20 7.24 0.88
N ARG A 369 -1.90 8.47 0.43
CA ARG A 369 -2.70 9.17 -0.58
C ARG A 369 -2.77 8.40 -1.89
N GLN A 370 -1.62 7.96 -2.42
CA GLN A 370 -1.56 7.17 -3.65
C GLN A 370 -2.33 5.86 -3.51
N ALA A 371 -2.21 5.16 -2.37
CA ALA A 371 -2.90 3.90 -2.14
C ALA A 371 -4.43 4.07 -1.99
N LEU A 372 -4.90 5.16 -1.36
CA LEU A 372 -6.32 5.52 -1.35
C LEU A 372 -6.84 5.76 -2.77
N ARG A 373 -6.11 6.53 -3.58
CA ARG A 373 -6.45 6.78 -4.98
C ARG A 373 -6.45 5.49 -5.81
N LEU A 374 -5.45 4.64 -5.60
CA LEU A 374 -5.33 3.32 -6.24
C LEU A 374 -6.51 2.43 -5.87
N ALA A 375 -6.87 2.33 -4.59
CA ALA A 375 -8.00 1.53 -4.14
C ALA A 375 -9.31 1.99 -4.79
N MET A 376 -9.58 3.29 -4.82
CA MET A 376 -10.76 3.85 -5.51
C MET A 376 -10.75 3.54 -7.02
N ALA A 377 -9.61 3.75 -7.67
CA ALA A 377 -9.46 3.50 -9.11
C ALA A 377 -9.64 2.01 -9.43
N ARG A 378 -9.04 1.12 -8.64
CA ARG A 378 -9.14 -0.33 -8.82
C ARG A 378 -10.55 -0.84 -8.56
N LEU A 379 -11.26 -0.34 -7.53
CA LEU A 379 -12.68 -0.69 -7.28
C LEU A 379 -13.60 -0.32 -8.44
N THR A 380 -13.27 0.75 -9.19
CA THR A 380 -14.03 1.17 -10.37
C THR A 380 -13.99 0.14 -11.50
N TYR A 381 -12.92 -0.66 -11.58
CA TYR A 381 -12.69 -1.61 -12.68
C TYR A 381 -12.63 -3.08 -12.25
N ALA A 382 -12.63 -3.36 -10.95
CA ALA A 382 -12.50 -4.71 -10.41
C ALA A 382 -13.72 -5.61 -10.70
N LEU A 383 -14.87 -5.02 -11.06
CA LEU A 383 -16.07 -5.74 -11.46
C LEU A 383 -16.67 -5.11 -12.73
N PRO A 384 -17.35 -5.89 -13.60
CA PRO A 384 -17.97 -5.35 -14.81
C PRO A 384 -19.07 -4.32 -14.52
N GLU A 385 -19.82 -4.54 -13.44
CA GLU A 385 -20.81 -3.62 -12.90
C GLU A 385 -20.50 -3.39 -11.41
N ALA A 386 -20.47 -2.14 -10.97
CA ALA A 386 -20.20 -1.80 -9.58
C ALA A 386 -21.35 -2.32 -8.70
N PRO A 387 -21.09 -3.13 -7.67
CA PRO A 387 -22.13 -3.58 -6.76
C PRO A 387 -22.81 -2.38 -6.13
N ALA A 388 -24.14 -2.40 -6.07
CA ALA A 388 -24.87 -1.41 -5.29
C ALA A 388 -24.41 -1.51 -3.83
N PHE A 389 -23.81 -0.44 -3.31
CA PHE A 389 -23.40 -0.38 -1.91
C PHE A 389 -24.64 -0.31 -1.05
N ARG A 390 -25.05 -1.45 -0.49
CA ARG A 390 -26.19 -1.51 0.41
C ARG A 390 -25.78 -1.05 1.81
N GLN A 391 -26.69 -0.32 2.43
CA GLN A 391 -26.45 0.53 3.59
C GLN A 391 -26.70 -0.23 4.90
N TRP A 392 -25.92 -1.26 5.21
CA TRP A 392 -25.99 -1.85 6.56
C TRP A 392 -25.29 -0.94 7.54
N ASP A 393 -26.03 -0.44 8.54
CA ASP A 393 -25.52 0.30 9.70
C ASP A 393 -24.57 1.47 9.40
N ALA A 394 -24.56 1.98 8.16
CA ALA A 394 -23.67 3.06 7.71
C ALA A 394 -23.96 4.38 8.43
N GLU A 395 -25.18 4.57 8.94
CA GLU A 395 -25.55 5.72 9.77
C GLU A 395 -24.62 5.86 10.99
N ALA A 396 -24.29 4.75 11.65
CA ALA A 396 -23.40 4.80 12.81
C ALA A 396 -21.95 5.14 12.43
N LEU A 397 -21.52 4.74 11.23
CA LEU A 397 -20.23 5.16 10.67
C LEU A 397 -20.23 6.66 10.37
N TRP A 398 -21.27 7.19 9.71
CA TRP A 398 -21.37 8.61 9.37
C TRP A 398 -21.39 9.51 10.62
N LEU A 399 -22.16 9.13 11.64
CA LEU A 399 -22.18 9.83 12.92
C LEU A 399 -20.81 9.79 13.63
N ALA A 400 -20.11 8.66 13.56
CA ALA A 400 -18.76 8.55 14.14
C ALA A 400 -17.75 9.43 13.39
N LEU A 401 -17.83 9.50 12.06
CA LEU A 401 -16.97 10.35 11.22
C LEU A 401 -17.13 11.82 11.59
N ASP A 402 -18.38 12.30 11.67
CA ASP A 402 -18.69 13.68 12.07
C ASP A 402 -18.19 13.99 13.50
N ALA A 403 -18.39 13.06 14.44
CA ALA A 403 -17.94 13.22 15.82
C ALA A 403 -16.41 13.22 15.98
N ALA A 404 -15.69 12.45 15.18
CA ALA A 404 -14.22 12.38 15.24
C ALA A 404 -13.55 13.61 14.60
N ALA A 405 -14.18 14.24 13.61
CA ALA A 405 -13.62 15.35 12.86
C ALA A 405 -13.37 16.60 13.72
N GLY A 406 -12.11 17.02 13.80
CA GLY A 406 -11.67 18.17 14.59
C GLY A 406 -11.77 17.99 16.11
N SER A 407 -12.00 16.76 16.58
CA SER A 407 -12.17 16.47 18.00
C SER A 407 -10.87 16.53 18.81
N GLY A 408 -9.71 16.40 18.15
CA GLY A 408 -8.43 16.11 18.80
C GLY A 408 -8.33 14.72 19.45
N ASP A 409 -9.37 13.88 19.32
CA ASP A 409 -9.44 12.55 19.96
C ASP A 409 -9.10 11.44 18.97
N VAL A 410 -7.90 10.88 19.12
CA VAL A 410 -7.42 9.72 18.34
C VAL A 410 -8.25 8.47 18.64
N GLY A 411 -8.79 8.32 19.85
CA GLY A 411 -9.65 7.19 20.22
C GLY A 411 -10.98 7.22 19.46
N ALA A 412 -11.57 8.41 19.27
CA ALA A 412 -12.75 8.60 18.42
C ALA A 412 -12.48 8.21 16.96
N ALA A 413 -11.31 8.58 16.43
CA ALA A 413 -10.92 8.20 15.07
C ALA A 413 -10.66 6.68 14.92
N TRP A 414 -10.14 6.01 15.95
CA TRP A 414 -10.08 4.54 15.98
C TRP A 414 -11.47 3.89 16.03
N ALA A 415 -12.44 4.50 16.71
CA ALA A 415 -13.82 4.03 16.68
C ALA A 415 -14.43 4.14 15.27
N VAL A 416 -14.11 5.21 14.52
CA VAL A 416 -14.45 5.33 13.09
C VAL A 416 -13.81 4.20 12.27
N ALA A 417 -12.50 3.98 12.44
CA ALA A 417 -11.78 2.94 11.70
C ALA A 417 -12.39 1.55 11.90
N ARG A 418 -12.68 1.17 13.15
CA ARG A 418 -13.35 -0.10 13.48
C ARG A 418 -14.70 -0.23 12.77
N ARG A 419 -15.53 0.81 12.85
CA ARG A 419 -16.84 0.83 12.17
C ARG A 419 -16.70 0.70 10.66
N PHE A 420 -15.71 1.37 10.06
CA PHE A 420 -15.48 1.26 8.62
C PHE A 420 -15.07 -0.17 8.22
N VAL A 421 -14.19 -0.81 8.98
CA VAL A 421 -13.82 -2.21 8.77
C VAL A 421 -15.04 -3.12 8.86
N ASP A 422 -15.90 -2.92 9.86
CA ASP A 422 -17.12 -3.74 10.02
C ASP A 422 -18.10 -3.55 8.85
N VAL A 423 -18.36 -2.30 8.44
CA VAL A 423 -19.22 -1.98 7.30
C VAL A 423 -18.65 -2.55 6.00
N ALA A 424 -17.35 -2.39 5.76
CA ALA A 424 -16.70 -2.91 4.56
C ALA A 424 -16.76 -4.44 4.49
N ARG A 425 -16.58 -5.13 5.63
CA ARG A 425 -16.68 -6.60 5.70
C ARG A 425 -18.10 -7.08 5.46
N ALA A 426 -19.09 -6.45 6.10
CA ALA A 426 -20.50 -6.76 5.84
C ALA A 426 -20.85 -6.58 4.36
N HIS A 427 -20.33 -5.52 3.72
CA HIS A 427 -20.49 -5.30 2.29
C HIS A 427 -19.81 -6.38 1.44
N VAL A 428 -18.58 -6.77 1.79
CA VAL A 428 -17.84 -7.83 1.09
C VAL A 428 -18.55 -9.19 1.19
N ASP A 429 -19.01 -9.57 2.38
CA ASP A 429 -19.69 -10.84 2.62
C ASP A 429 -20.99 -10.91 1.79
N ASP A 430 -21.72 -9.82 1.78
CA ASP A 430 -22.96 -9.72 1.03
C ASP A 430 -22.75 -9.77 -0.49
N VAL A 431 -21.83 -8.97 -1.02
CA VAL A 431 -21.53 -8.97 -2.47
C VAL A 431 -21.05 -10.35 -2.86
N THR A 432 -20.19 -10.98 -2.05
CA THR A 432 -19.70 -12.33 -2.29
C THR A 432 -20.83 -13.37 -2.34
N ALA A 433 -21.79 -13.29 -1.41
CA ALA A 433 -22.92 -14.22 -1.37
C ALA A 433 -23.84 -14.11 -2.59
N ARG A 434 -23.86 -12.94 -3.26
CA ARG A 434 -24.74 -12.64 -4.41
C ARG A 434 -24.03 -12.61 -5.75
N TRP A 435 -22.70 -12.58 -5.76
CA TRP A 435 -21.90 -12.58 -6.97
C TRP A 435 -22.11 -13.92 -7.70
N GLY A 436 -22.76 -13.87 -8.88
CA GLY A 436 -23.23 -15.04 -9.63
C GLY A 436 -24.76 -15.12 -9.79
N THR A 437 -25.54 -14.46 -8.92
CA THR A 437 -27.00 -14.27 -9.09
C THR A 437 -27.34 -12.88 -9.62
N MET A 438 -26.37 -11.96 -9.69
CA MET A 438 -26.55 -10.60 -10.21
C MET A 438 -26.56 -10.53 -11.75
N GLY A 439 -26.50 -11.68 -12.44
CA GLY A 439 -26.56 -11.79 -13.90
C GLY A 439 -27.45 -12.94 -14.39
N SER A 440 -28.45 -13.36 -13.60
CA SER A 440 -29.47 -14.35 -14.00
C SER A 440 -30.84 -13.71 -14.15
#